data_AF-A0AA42TRJ6-F1
#
_entry.id   AF-A0AA42TRJ6-F1
#
_cell.length_a   1.000
_cell.length_b   1.000
_cell.length_c   1.000
_cell.angle_alpha   90.00
_cell.angle_beta   90.00
_cell.angle_gamma   90.00
#
_symmetry.space_group_name_H-M   'P 1'
#
loop_
_entity.id
_entity.type
_entity.pdbx_description
1 polymer ?
#
loop_
_entity_poly.entity_id
_entity_poly.type
_entity_poly.pdbx_seq_one_letter_code
_entity_poly.pdbx_strand_id
1 'polypeptide(L)'
;MLVLENARSAQRGLFAALGVAVLGLLVGCSQQDGSTAGATEQALRAAHLDEAGMIAAVGRPVVSETRLNDGKGYSFLTDKCGTSPCGPEFGLEFRSSRVNVYWEFFRDDDGEPFEVKNAENLQLATQVLTYALGEDAARQLLESVKNGDPVRDGKFAGKRVGLSISPTSTLVQIFL
;
A
#
# COMPACT_ATOMS: atom_id res chain seq x y z
N MET A 1 43.94 3.34 15.63
CA MET A 1 43.13 4.58 15.52
C MET A 1 43.15 4.97 14.04
N LEU A 2 42.12 4.57 13.30
CA LEU A 2 42.01 4.69 11.84
C LEU A 2 40.83 5.63 11.53
N VAL A 3 41.20 6.79 11.00
CA VAL A 3 40.57 7.65 9.98
C VAL A 3 39.11 7.34 9.58
N LEU A 4 38.17 8.29 9.76
CA LEU A 4 37.60 9.19 8.72
C LEU A 4 36.34 9.89 9.27
N GLU A 5 36.46 11.17 9.59
CA GLU A 5 35.36 12.08 9.89
C GLU A 5 34.94 12.84 8.63
N ASN A 6 33.65 12.71 8.31
CA ASN A 6 32.73 13.66 7.69
C ASN A 6 33.25 14.74 6.73
N ALA A 7 32.85 14.58 5.47
CA ALA A 7 32.75 15.63 4.48
C ALA A 7 31.66 16.66 4.87
N ARG A 8 32.06 17.93 4.98
CA ARG A 8 31.18 19.10 4.85
C ARG A 8 31.90 20.16 4.03
N SER A 9 31.09 20.98 3.38
CA SER A 9 31.38 22.32 2.83
C SER A 9 31.40 22.33 1.30
N ALA A 10 30.24 22.61 0.68
CA ALA A 10 29.78 23.96 0.33
C ALA A 10 30.37 24.43 -1.01
N GLN A 11 29.65 24.15 -2.09
CA GLN A 11 29.96 24.67 -3.42
C GLN A 11 28.94 25.76 -3.75
N ARG A 12 29.31 26.99 -3.38
CA ARG A 12 28.74 28.24 -3.86
C ARG A 12 29.64 28.77 -4.97
N GLY A 13 29.04 29.32 -6.03
CA GLY A 13 29.70 29.89 -7.20
C GLY A 13 29.37 29.04 -8.43
N LEU A 14 29.05 29.57 -9.59
CA LEU A 14 29.24 30.91 -10.14
C LEU A 14 28.33 30.94 -11.38
N PHE A 15 27.33 31.81 -11.45
CA PHE A 15 26.58 32.02 -12.70
C PHE A 15 27.34 33.06 -13.52
N ALA A 16 27.99 32.61 -14.60
CA ALA A 16 28.53 33.45 -15.65
C ALA A 16 27.92 33.03 -17.00
N ALA A 17 27.50 34.05 -17.75
CA ALA A 17 26.71 34.00 -18.97
C ALA A 17 27.47 33.47 -20.20
N LEU A 18 26.73 32.97 -21.22
CA LEU A 18 26.69 33.47 -22.61
C LEU A 18 26.24 32.38 -23.62
N GLY A 19 25.45 32.81 -24.61
CA GLY A 19 25.23 32.14 -25.90
C GLY A 19 24.11 31.09 -25.89
N VAL A 20 23.19 30.99 -26.86
CA VAL A 20 23.19 31.39 -28.27
C VAL A 20 21.74 31.60 -28.70
N ALA A 21 21.50 32.66 -29.47
CA ALA A 21 20.24 32.92 -30.17
C ALA A 21 20.05 31.91 -31.31
N VAL A 22 18.90 31.24 -31.36
CA VAL A 22 18.40 30.58 -32.57
C VAL A 22 16.98 31.05 -32.82
N LEU A 23 16.85 31.87 -33.87
CA LEU A 23 15.62 32.21 -34.55
C LEU A 23 15.01 30.93 -35.14
N GLY A 24 13.75 30.66 -34.81
CA GLY A 24 12.92 29.64 -35.44
C GLY A 24 11.48 30.10 -35.48
N LEU A 25 11.12 30.84 -36.53
CA LEU A 25 9.73 31.13 -36.89
C LEU A 25 9.06 29.83 -37.33
N LEU A 26 8.03 29.38 -36.61
CA LEU A 26 6.93 28.62 -37.20
C LEU A 26 5.59 29.13 -36.68
N VAL A 27 4.74 29.37 -37.67
CA VAL A 27 3.35 29.81 -37.66
C VAL A 27 2.45 28.79 -36.96
N GLY A 28 1.48 29.26 -36.17
CA GLY A 28 0.37 28.43 -35.69
C GLY A 28 -0.59 29.18 -34.77
N CYS A 29 -1.80 29.42 -35.24
CA CYS A 29 -2.86 30.22 -34.62
C CYS A 29 -3.44 29.62 -33.33
N SER A 30 -3.82 30.53 -32.42
CA SER A 30 -5.07 30.64 -31.65
C SER A 30 -5.74 29.43 -30.98
N GLN A 31 -6.40 29.76 -29.86
CA GLN A 31 -7.57 29.10 -29.25
C GLN A 31 -7.22 28.02 -28.20
N GLN A 32 -7.28 28.31 -26.90
CA GLN A 32 -8.45 28.54 -26.03
C GLN A 32 -8.92 27.24 -25.36
N ASP A 33 -9.34 27.41 -24.10
CA ASP A 33 -10.06 26.48 -23.23
C ASP A 33 -9.24 25.46 -22.41
N GLY A 34 -9.14 25.78 -21.12
CA GLY A 34 -9.63 24.92 -20.05
C GLY A 34 -9.23 23.45 -20.12
N SER A 35 -8.14 23.10 -19.46
CA SER A 35 -7.91 21.72 -19.04
C SER A 35 -7.53 21.66 -17.55
N THR A 36 -8.46 22.08 -16.71
CA THR A 36 -8.69 21.47 -15.39
C THR A 36 -9.36 20.10 -15.57
N ALA A 37 -8.81 19.25 -16.45
CA ALA A 37 -9.24 17.88 -16.67
C ALA A 37 -8.14 16.87 -16.26
N GLY A 38 -6.88 17.31 -16.13
CA GLY A 38 -5.78 16.43 -15.69
C GLY A 38 -5.65 16.28 -14.16
N ALA A 39 -6.23 17.20 -13.37
CA ALA A 39 -6.12 17.14 -11.91
C ALA A 39 -7.12 16.19 -11.24
N THR A 40 -8.17 15.76 -11.98
CA THR A 40 -9.23 14.88 -11.46
C THR A 40 -9.09 13.43 -11.93
N GLU A 41 -8.41 13.18 -13.06
CA GLU A 41 -8.12 11.82 -13.53
C GLU A 41 -7.04 11.12 -12.69
N GLN A 42 -6.15 11.88 -12.05
CA GLN A 42 -5.18 11.31 -11.11
C GLN A 42 -5.77 11.06 -9.71
N ALA A 43 -6.89 11.73 -9.38
CA ALA A 43 -7.67 11.54 -8.15
C ALA A 43 -8.73 10.44 -8.25
N LEU A 44 -8.87 9.81 -9.43
CA LEU A 44 -9.78 8.70 -9.69
C LEU A 44 -9.05 7.53 -10.37
N ARG A 45 -7.81 7.23 -9.96
CA ARG A 45 -7.24 5.90 -10.24
C ARG A 45 -8.16 4.88 -9.58
N ALA A 46 -8.96 4.21 -10.40
CA ALA A 46 -9.91 3.21 -9.95
C ALA A 46 -9.22 2.23 -9.01
N ALA A 47 -9.84 1.99 -7.85
CA ALA A 47 -9.52 0.90 -6.95
C ALA A 47 -9.15 -0.37 -7.75
N HIS A 48 -7.88 -0.80 -7.70
CA HIS A 48 -7.39 -1.95 -8.45
C HIS A 48 -7.62 -3.21 -7.60
N LEU A 49 -8.69 -3.95 -7.90
CA LEU A 49 -9.08 -5.15 -7.16
C LEU A 49 -8.87 -6.44 -7.96
N ASP A 50 -7.95 -6.44 -8.92
CA ASP A 50 -7.58 -7.66 -9.64
C ASP A 50 -6.61 -8.53 -8.82
N GLU A 51 -6.76 -9.84 -8.97
CA GLU A 51 -6.03 -10.86 -8.22
C GLU A 51 -4.51 -10.73 -8.41
N ALA A 52 -4.05 -10.60 -9.65
CA ALA A 52 -2.64 -10.55 -9.97
C ALA A 52 -1.95 -9.32 -9.37
N GLY A 53 -2.57 -8.15 -9.49
CA GLY A 53 -2.05 -6.90 -8.95
C GLY A 53 -2.03 -6.86 -7.43
N MET A 54 -3.09 -7.37 -6.79
CA MET A 54 -3.16 -7.48 -5.32
C MET A 54 -2.09 -8.44 -4.77
N ILE A 55 -1.90 -9.61 -5.41
CA ILE A 55 -0.81 -10.54 -5.06
C ILE A 55 0.56 -9.88 -5.26
N ALA A 56 0.76 -9.19 -6.38
CA ALA A 56 2.00 -8.48 -6.66
C ALA A 56 2.27 -7.35 -5.66
N ALA A 57 1.23 -6.67 -5.18
CA ALA A 57 1.32 -5.61 -4.18
C ALA A 57 1.80 -6.13 -2.81
N VAL A 58 1.54 -7.39 -2.46
CA VAL A 58 2.14 -8.00 -1.25
C VAL A 58 3.66 -8.08 -1.38
N GLY A 59 4.20 -8.24 -2.60
CA GLY A 59 5.65 -8.31 -2.82
C GLY A 59 6.34 -9.53 -2.18
N ARG A 60 5.56 -10.56 -1.81
CA ARG A 60 6.02 -11.79 -1.18
C ARG A 60 5.52 -13.03 -1.93
N PRO A 61 6.23 -14.17 -1.85
CA PRO A 61 5.76 -15.40 -2.45
C PRO A 61 4.50 -15.91 -1.74
N VAL A 62 3.54 -16.36 -2.53
CA VAL A 62 2.42 -17.17 -2.05
C VAL A 62 2.96 -18.50 -1.54
N VAL A 63 2.57 -18.89 -0.33
CA VAL A 63 2.98 -20.18 0.27
C VAL A 63 1.85 -21.21 0.29
N SER A 64 0.61 -20.74 0.24
CA SER A 64 -0.57 -21.60 0.18
C SER A 64 -1.64 -20.94 -0.68
N GLU A 65 -2.31 -21.75 -1.51
CA GLU A 65 -3.56 -21.41 -2.16
C GLU A 65 -4.66 -22.31 -1.58
N THR A 66 -5.72 -21.71 -1.06
CA THR A 66 -6.86 -22.41 -0.47
C THR A 66 -8.08 -22.22 -1.38
N ARG A 67 -8.70 -23.33 -1.80
CA ARG A 67 -9.97 -23.26 -2.51
C ARG A 67 -11.09 -22.91 -1.55
N LEU A 68 -11.82 -21.83 -1.83
CA LEU A 68 -13.01 -21.43 -1.09
C LEU A 68 -14.26 -21.88 -1.85
N ASN A 69 -15.39 -21.92 -1.15
CA ASN A 69 -16.69 -22.24 -1.75
C ASN A 69 -17.12 -21.20 -2.81
N ASP A 70 -16.70 -19.95 -2.65
CA ASP A 70 -17.07 -18.82 -3.51
C ASP A 70 -15.86 -18.03 -4.04
N GLY A 71 -14.68 -18.65 -4.08
CA GLY A 71 -13.46 -17.95 -4.45
C GLY A 71 -12.16 -18.71 -4.15
N LYS A 72 -11.10 -17.96 -3.92
CA LYS A 72 -9.76 -18.47 -3.59
C LYS A 72 -9.11 -17.64 -2.49
N GLY A 73 -8.32 -18.28 -1.64
CA GLY A 73 -7.49 -17.65 -0.61
C GLY A 73 -6.02 -17.87 -0.89
N TYR A 74 -5.20 -16.88 -0.54
CA TYR A 74 -3.75 -16.90 -0.66
C TYR A 74 -3.14 -16.50 0.67
N SER A 75 -2.20 -17.31 1.18
CA SER A 75 -1.40 -16.98 2.37
C SER A 75 0.03 -16.65 1.93
N PHE A 76 0.63 -15.67 2.59
CA PHE A 76 1.97 -15.14 2.26
C PHE A 76 2.93 -15.34 3.43
N LEU A 77 4.21 -15.58 3.12
CA LEU A 77 5.25 -15.72 4.16
C LEU A 77 5.75 -14.35 4.63
N THR A 78 5.80 -14.15 5.94
CA THR A 78 6.41 -12.98 6.61
C THR A 78 7.77 -13.31 7.23
N ASP A 79 8.52 -14.22 6.58
CA ASP A 79 9.78 -14.86 7.01
C ASP A 79 9.65 -16.07 7.96
N LYS A 80 10.72 -16.86 8.02
CA LYS A 80 10.86 -18.07 8.86
C LYS A 80 11.50 -17.70 10.20
N CYS A 81 10.99 -18.19 11.33
CA CYS A 81 11.81 -18.28 12.55
C CYS A 81 12.28 -19.72 12.74
N GLY A 82 13.53 -19.99 12.37
CA GLY A 82 14.16 -21.29 12.58
C GLY A 82 13.49 -22.42 11.78
N THR A 83 13.24 -23.56 12.44
CA THR A 83 12.66 -24.77 11.83
C THR A 83 11.14 -24.74 11.69
N SER A 84 10.48 -23.72 12.21
CA SER A 84 9.03 -23.56 12.15
C SER A 84 8.67 -22.34 11.31
N PRO A 85 7.55 -22.38 10.56
CA PRO A 85 6.98 -21.15 10.02
C PRO A 85 6.59 -20.28 11.22
N CYS A 86 7.23 -19.13 11.33
CA CYS A 86 6.96 -18.16 12.37
C CYS A 86 6.93 -16.81 11.68
N GLY A 87 5.72 -16.42 11.35
CA GLY A 87 5.44 -15.14 10.77
C GLY A 87 3.93 -15.02 10.77
N PRO A 88 3.39 -13.90 11.26
CA PRO A 88 1.95 -13.73 11.34
C PRO A 88 1.34 -13.88 9.95
N GLU A 89 0.26 -14.65 9.86
CA GLU A 89 -0.37 -14.95 8.58
C GLU A 89 -0.87 -13.64 7.96
N PHE A 90 -0.36 -13.30 6.78
CA PHE A 90 -0.95 -12.28 5.92
C PHE A 90 -1.68 -13.02 4.80
N GLY A 91 -2.94 -12.65 4.56
CA GLY A 91 -3.82 -13.38 3.67
C GLY A 91 -4.66 -12.48 2.77
N LEU A 92 -4.88 -12.94 1.55
CA LEU A 92 -5.85 -12.37 0.62
C LEU A 92 -6.89 -13.41 0.27
N GLU A 93 -8.18 -13.09 0.37
CA GLU A 93 -9.24 -13.92 -0.18
C GLU A 93 -10.00 -13.18 -1.27
N PHE A 94 -9.99 -13.72 -2.49
CA PHE A 94 -10.75 -13.23 -3.62
C PHE A 94 -12.05 -14.02 -3.68
N ARG A 95 -13.13 -13.40 -3.21
CA ARG A 95 -14.47 -13.99 -3.20
C ARG A 95 -15.34 -13.32 -4.26
N SER A 96 -16.39 -14.01 -4.66
CA SER A 96 -17.35 -13.55 -5.68
C SER A 96 -17.89 -12.12 -5.49
N SER A 97 -18.04 -11.64 -4.25
CA SER A 97 -18.63 -10.33 -3.92
C SER A 97 -17.68 -9.36 -3.21
N ARG A 98 -16.47 -9.81 -2.87
CA ARG A 98 -15.52 -9.01 -2.07
C ARG A 98 -14.11 -9.56 -2.14
N VAL A 99 -13.15 -8.70 -1.82
CA VAL A 99 -11.79 -9.10 -1.48
C VAL A 99 -11.57 -8.91 0.02
N ASN A 100 -11.09 -9.95 0.70
CA ASN A 100 -10.69 -9.87 2.09
C ASN A 100 -9.16 -9.68 2.16
N VAL A 101 -8.71 -8.68 2.92
CA VAL A 101 -7.30 -8.49 3.30
C VAL A 101 -7.22 -8.78 4.79
N TYR A 102 -6.44 -9.79 5.18
CA TYR A 102 -6.38 -10.30 6.53
C TYR A 102 -4.94 -10.35 7.03
N TRP A 103 -4.73 -10.01 8.29
CA TRP A 103 -3.45 -10.26 8.95
C TRP A 103 -3.60 -10.52 10.44
N GLU A 104 -2.69 -11.34 10.97
CA GLU A 104 -2.59 -11.60 12.41
C GLU A 104 -1.64 -10.63 13.13
N PHE A 105 -1.88 -10.44 14.42
CA PHE A 105 -0.94 -9.81 15.34
C PHE A 105 -0.16 -10.90 16.06
N PHE A 106 1.14 -10.99 15.78
CA PHE A 106 2.06 -11.89 16.44
C PHE A 106 2.23 -11.50 17.90
N ARG A 107 2.21 -12.50 18.78
CA ARG A 107 2.52 -12.40 20.20
C ARG A 107 3.60 -13.41 20.56
N ASP A 108 4.44 -13.08 21.52
CA ASP A 108 5.40 -14.04 22.07
C ASP A 108 4.73 -15.04 23.03
N ASP A 109 5.54 -15.94 23.61
CA ASP A 109 5.07 -16.99 24.52
C ASP A 109 4.44 -16.42 25.81
N ASP A 110 4.77 -15.18 26.17
CA ASP A 110 4.20 -14.47 27.32
C ASP A 110 2.93 -13.68 26.95
N GLY A 111 2.55 -13.71 25.66
CA GLY A 111 1.37 -13.05 25.12
C GLY A 111 1.60 -11.58 24.79
N GLU A 112 2.82 -11.06 24.85
CA GLU A 112 3.15 -9.68 24.50
C GLU A 112 3.26 -9.50 22.98
N PRO A 113 2.80 -8.36 22.41
CA PRO A 113 2.89 -8.11 20.99
C PRO A 113 4.35 -8.12 20.50
N PHE A 114 4.63 -8.89 19.44
CA PHE A 114 5.94 -8.84 18.81
C PHE A 114 5.99 -7.72 17.77
N GLU A 115 6.36 -6.53 18.23
CA GLU A 115 6.30 -5.27 17.48
C GLU A 115 6.94 -5.33 16.08
N VAL A 116 8.10 -5.97 15.94
CA VAL A 116 8.81 -6.05 14.65
C VAL A 116 7.97 -6.81 13.61
N LYS A 117 7.38 -7.95 13.99
CA LYS A 117 6.54 -8.76 13.09
C LYS A 117 5.19 -8.11 12.82
N ASN A 118 4.63 -7.42 13.80
CA ASN A 118 3.41 -6.66 13.61
C ASN A 118 3.62 -5.46 12.67
N ALA A 119 4.78 -4.81 12.73
CA ALA A 119 5.15 -3.74 11.81
C ALA A 119 5.30 -4.24 10.36
N GLU A 120 5.88 -5.42 10.14
CA GLU A 120 5.94 -6.06 8.82
C GLU A 120 4.54 -6.29 8.24
N ASN A 121 3.60 -6.81 9.02
CA ASN A 121 2.22 -6.99 8.58
C ASN A 121 1.50 -5.68 8.25
N LEU A 122 1.74 -4.64 9.05
CA LEU A 122 1.21 -3.31 8.75
C LEU A 122 1.79 -2.74 7.46
N GLN A 123 3.06 -3.02 7.15
CA GLN A 123 3.66 -2.62 5.87
C GLN A 123 2.99 -3.34 4.69
N LEU A 124 2.77 -4.65 4.78
CA LEU A 124 2.07 -5.42 3.74
C LEU A 124 0.62 -4.94 3.57
N ALA A 125 -0.10 -4.72 4.67
CA ALA A 125 -1.44 -4.15 4.65
C ALA A 125 -1.44 -2.77 3.97
N THR A 126 -0.44 -1.93 4.25
CA THR A 126 -0.29 -0.61 3.62
C THR A 126 -0.12 -0.73 2.11
N GLN A 127 0.75 -1.62 1.64
CA GLN A 127 0.98 -1.81 0.20
C GLN A 127 -0.28 -2.29 -0.52
N VAL A 128 -0.93 -3.32 0.02
CA VAL A 128 -2.13 -3.91 -0.55
C VAL A 128 -3.30 -2.92 -0.54
N LEU A 129 -3.55 -2.25 0.58
CA LEU A 129 -4.67 -1.30 0.69
C LEU A 129 -4.43 -0.06 -0.17
N THR A 130 -3.17 0.39 -0.31
CA THR A 130 -2.83 1.50 -1.22
C THR A 130 -3.07 1.11 -2.68
N TYR A 131 -2.71 -0.10 -3.06
CA TYR A 131 -3.01 -0.63 -4.39
C TYR A 131 -4.53 -0.73 -4.62
N ALA A 132 -5.24 -1.29 -3.64
CA ALA A 132 -6.66 -1.58 -3.72
C ALA A 132 -7.55 -0.34 -3.70
N LEU A 133 -7.21 0.67 -2.89
CA LEU A 133 -8.12 1.78 -2.57
C LEU A 133 -7.47 3.17 -2.76
N GLY A 134 -6.18 3.24 -3.09
CA GLY A 134 -5.43 4.48 -3.12
C GLY A 134 -4.91 4.92 -1.74
N GLU A 135 -3.93 5.82 -1.76
CA GLU A 135 -3.14 6.22 -0.57
C GLU A 135 -3.99 6.83 0.54
N ASP A 136 -4.92 7.73 0.21
CA ASP A 136 -5.76 8.40 1.22
C ASP A 136 -6.72 7.46 1.93
N ALA A 137 -7.34 6.54 1.19
CA ALA A 137 -8.24 5.55 1.75
C ALA A 137 -7.49 4.54 2.63
N ALA A 138 -6.34 4.05 2.15
CA ALA A 138 -5.48 3.16 2.90
C ALA A 138 -5.03 3.80 4.22
N ARG A 139 -4.58 5.07 4.18
CA ARG A 139 -4.17 5.82 5.36
C ARG A 139 -5.30 5.95 6.39
N GLN A 140 -6.52 6.28 5.95
CA GLN A 140 -7.67 6.39 6.85
C GLN A 140 -8.00 5.05 7.51
N LEU A 141 -8.02 3.96 6.73
CA LEU A 141 -8.28 2.61 7.26
C LEU A 141 -7.21 2.17 8.26
N LEU A 142 -5.93 2.40 7.97
CA LEU A 142 -4.84 2.03 8.88
C LEU A 142 -4.82 2.87 10.16
N GLU A 143 -5.24 4.14 10.10
CA GLU A 143 -5.43 4.95 11.30
C GLU A 143 -6.59 4.40 12.15
N SER A 144 -7.68 3.93 11.54
CA SER A 144 -8.74 3.21 12.25
C SER A 144 -8.23 1.91 12.90
N VAL A 145 -7.38 1.14 12.21
CA VAL A 145 -6.70 -0.04 12.78
C VAL A 145 -5.92 0.33 14.03
N LYS A 146 -5.07 1.36 13.92
CA LYS A 146 -4.21 1.83 15.01
C LYS A 146 -5.00 2.29 16.23
N ASN A 147 -6.16 2.93 16.01
CA ASN A 147 -7.02 3.44 17.07
C ASN A 147 -7.98 2.36 17.62
N GLY A 148 -8.03 1.17 17.03
CA GLY A 148 -8.95 0.11 17.44
C GLY A 148 -10.41 0.40 17.04
N ASP A 149 -10.63 1.24 16.03
CA ASP A 149 -11.95 1.70 15.60
C ASP A 149 -12.46 0.86 14.41
N PRO A 150 -13.41 -0.07 14.61
CA PRO A 150 -13.93 -0.88 13.52
C PRO A 150 -14.80 -0.05 12.56
N VAL A 151 -14.83 -0.46 11.29
CA VAL A 151 -15.69 0.14 10.25
C VAL A 151 -16.74 -0.88 9.84
N ARG A 152 -18.03 -0.58 9.99
CA ARG A 152 -19.10 -1.54 9.64
C ARG A 152 -19.58 -1.42 8.19
N ASP A 153 -19.57 -0.21 7.63
CA ASP A 153 -20.04 0.04 6.26
C ASP A 153 -19.49 1.35 5.69
N GLY A 154 -18.17 1.52 5.74
CA GLY A 154 -17.52 2.77 5.31
C GLY A 154 -17.41 2.85 3.79
N LYS A 155 -17.38 4.07 3.26
CA LYS A 155 -17.16 4.31 1.83
C LYS A 155 -15.79 4.93 1.60
N PHE A 156 -14.90 4.16 0.97
CA PHE A 156 -13.51 4.54 0.70
C PHE A 156 -13.22 4.39 -0.78
N ALA A 157 -12.72 5.44 -1.42
CA ALA A 157 -12.46 5.47 -2.87
C ALA A 157 -13.65 4.96 -3.71
N GLY A 158 -14.88 5.30 -3.30
CA GLY A 158 -16.11 4.86 -3.97
C GLY A 158 -16.53 3.42 -3.66
N LYS A 159 -15.69 2.61 -3.01
CA LYS A 159 -15.98 1.23 -2.60
C LYS A 159 -16.54 1.17 -1.19
N ARG A 160 -17.39 0.17 -0.96
CA ARG A 160 -17.90 -0.18 0.37
C ARG A 160 -16.86 -1.04 1.07
N VAL A 161 -16.51 -0.70 2.30
CA VAL A 161 -15.44 -1.36 3.07
C VAL A 161 -15.91 -1.64 4.50
N GLY A 162 -15.71 -2.88 4.94
CA GLY A 162 -15.77 -3.27 6.35
C GLY A 162 -14.36 -3.45 6.92
N LEU A 163 -14.16 -3.07 8.18
CA LEU A 163 -12.95 -3.29 8.96
C LEU A 163 -13.35 -3.92 10.30
N SER A 164 -12.88 -5.13 10.55
CA SER A 164 -13.00 -5.81 11.85
C SER A 164 -11.63 -5.90 12.50
N ILE A 165 -11.55 -5.48 13.76
CA ILE A 165 -10.33 -5.52 14.56
C ILE A 165 -10.59 -6.42 15.76
N SER A 166 -9.68 -7.34 16.01
CA SER A 166 -9.69 -8.24 17.16
C SER A 166 -8.34 -8.20 17.87
N PRO A 167 -8.22 -8.73 19.10
CA PRO A 167 -6.95 -8.73 19.84
C PRO A 167 -5.79 -9.46 19.16
N THR A 168 -6.09 -10.31 18.17
CA THR A 168 -5.12 -11.19 17.49
C THR A 168 -5.10 -11.03 15.98
N SER A 169 -6.02 -10.27 15.39
CA SER A 169 -6.07 -10.12 13.93
C SER A 169 -6.90 -8.93 13.48
N THR A 170 -6.68 -8.54 12.23
CA THR A 170 -7.48 -7.54 11.52
C THR A 170 -7.97 -8.10 10.20
N LEU A 171 -9.20 -7.77 9.83
CA LEU A 171 -9.81 -8.12 8.56
C LEU A 171 -10.41 -6.87 7.91
N VAL A 172 -9.97 -6.57 6.69
CA VAL A 172 -10.57 -5.57 5.81
C VAL A 172 -11.34 -6.29 4.70
N GLN A 173 -12.60 -5.91 4.49
CA GLN A 173 -13.47 -6.48 3.47
C GLN A 173 -13.82 -5.39 2.45
N ILE A 174 -13.34 -5.52 1.22
CA ILE A 174 -13.59 -4.56 0.13
C ILE A 174 -14.63 -5.16 -0.81
N PHE A 175 -15.83 -4.58 -0.87
CA PHE A 175 -16.91 -5.10 -1.70
C PHE A 175 -16.78 -4.64 -3.16
N LEU A 176 -17.07 -5.55 -4.10
CA LEU A 176 -16.92 -5.35 -5.54
C LEU A 176 -18.05 -4.51 -6.15
#